data_AF-A0A5C5Y4Q0-F1
#
_entry.id   AF-A0A5C5Y4Q0-F1
#
_cell.length_a   1.000
_cell.length_b   1.000
_cell.length_c   1.000
_cell.angle_alpha   90.00
_cell.angle_beta   90.00
_cell.angle_gamma   90.00
#
_symmetry.space_group_name_H-M   'P 1'
#
loop_
_entity.id
_entity.type
_entity.pdbx_description
1 polymer ?
#
loop_
_entity_poly.entity_id
_entity_poly.type
_entity_poly.pdbx_seq_one_letter_code
_entity_poly.pdbx_strand_id
1 'polypeptide(L)'
;MTKIVHDKGEVPVVIHSNVKGPIGEMTFMQRSLLFAELSMVAYNDPEEASVAASMAGFPESNLYDNDGSQAYRFRNEHDCVIACRGTEPNEWNDIRADANAASVLAETVGKVHRGFKREVDDLWPMLEAALISNDQPLWFCGHSLGGAMATICAGRCYLSHIASMPEQLYTFGSPRVGNKRYVNYVSLDHYRYVNNNDIVTRVPPAWMGYRHNGHEVYINRHGEIGELGMVKKRHDRWRGFVQSLTRWKIDHLSDHAIHEYIAALVAAVEEERAASKLGESPVQADDVAGEAPAPPTSPPDESDRPVGQQSGGQTTGASAGA
;
A
#
# COMPACT_ATOMS: atom_id res chain seq x y z
N MET A 1 25.95 3.65 -8.35
CA MET A 1 26.12 2.40 -9.11
C MET A 1 24.89 1.56 -8.85
N THR A 2 24.18 1.19 -9.90
CA THR A 2 23.03 0.28 -9.84
C THR A 2 23.46 -1.02 -9.18
N LYS A 3 22.74 -1.44 -8.14
CA LYS A 3 23.02 -2.68 -7.42
C LYS A 3 22.04 -3.75 -7.92
N ILE A 4 22.56 -4.89 -8.38
CA ILE A 4 21.79 -5.95 -9.05
C ILE A 4 21.94 -7.24 -8.26
N VAL A 5 20.82 -7.89 -7.92
CA VAL A 5 20.74 -9.25 -7.38
C VAL A 5 20.06 -10.14 -8.44
N HIS A 6 20.57 -11.35 -8.65
CA HIS A 6 20.06 -12.24 -9.70
C HIS A 6 20.46 -13.70 -9.47
N ASP A 7 19.46 -14.56 -9.29
CA ASP A 7 19.56 -15.99 -9.53
C ASP A 7 19.30 -16.39 -10.98
N LYS A 8 19.91 -17.51 -11.38
CA LYS A 8 19.99 -17.95 -12.78
C LYS A 8 18.61 -18.37 -13.32
N GLY A 9 17.94 -17.46 -14.03
CA GLY A 9 16.65 -17.72 -14.68
C GLY A 9 15.56 -16.72 -14.30
N GLU A 10 15.85 -15.78 -13.39
CA GLU A 10 14.90 -14.80 -12.87
C GLU A 10 15.16 -13.38 -13.40
N VAL A 11 14.17 -12.50 -13.24
CA VAL A 11 14.31 -11.08 -13.58
C VAL A 11 15.20 -10.42 -12.52
N PRO A 12 16.31 -9.75 -12.90
CA PRO A 12 17.22 -9.17 -11.91
C PRO A 12 16.52 -8.14 -11.02
N VAL A 13 16.74 -8.25 -9.70
CA VAL A 13 16.29 -7.26 -8.72
C VAL A 13 17.25 -6.07 -8.79
N VAL A 14 16.73 -4.93 -9.23
CA VAL A 14 17.50 -3.69 -9.38
C VAL A 14 17.14 -2.73 -8.26
N ILE A 15 18.13 -2.35 -7.44
CA ILE A 15 17.96 -1.41 -6.33
C ILE A 15 18.66 -0.09 -6.66
N HIS A 16 17.87 0.99 -6.68
CA HIS A 16 18.28 2.38 -6.87
C HIS A 16 18.37 3.14 -5.56
N SER A 17 17.56 2.77 -4.55
CA SER A 17 17.59 3.39 -3.23
C SER A 17 18.83 2.99 -2.44
N ASN A 18 19.24 3.87 -1.52
CA ASN A 18 20.36 3.62 -0.61
C ASN A 18 20.18 4.51 0.63
N VAL A 19 19.30 4.08 1.53
CA VAL A 19 18.96 4.77 2.77
C VAL A 19 20.18 4.80 3.69
N LYS A 20 20.51 5.98 4.21
CA LYS A 20 21.65 6.22 5.11
C LYS A 20 21.27 6.90 6.42
N GLY A 21 20.00 7.25 6.58
CA GLY A 21 19.45 8.04 7.67
C GLY A 21 17.95 7.78 7.78
N PRO A 22 17.23 8.55 8.60
CA PRO A 22 15.79 8.37 8.78
C PRO A 22 15.02 8.53 7.46
N ILE A 23 14.07 7.64 7.18
CA ILE A 23 13.20 7.72 5.99
C ILE A 23 12.43 9.05 5.96
N GLY A 24 12.05 9.58 7.13
CA GLY A 24 11.34 10.86 7.26
C GLY A 24 12.10 12.07 6.69
N GLU A 25 13.43 11.98 6.52
CA GLU A 25 14.26 13.05 5.94
C GLU A 25 14.40 12.96 4.42
N MET A 26 13.97 11.84 3.82
CA MET A 26 14.00 11.67 2.37
C MET A 26 12.91 12.51 1.70
N THR A 27 13.13 12.93 0.46
CA THR A 27 12.10 13.61 -0.36
C THR A 27 10.93 12.67 -0.64
N PHE A 28 9.77 13.23 -0.99
CA PHE A 28 8.57 12.43 -1.28
C PHE A 28 8.82 11.40 -2.40
N MET A 29 9.50 11.80 -3.49
CA MET A 29 9.79 10.89 -4.60
C MET A 29 10.80 9.81 -4.21
N GLN A 30 11.82 10.15 -3.41
CA GLN A 30 12.79 9.17 -2.93
C GLN A 30 12.16 8.14 -2.00
N ARG A 31 11.29 8.55 -1.08
CA ARG A 31 10.52 7.62 -0.23
C ARG A 31 9.64 6.71 -1.07
N SER A 32 8.95 7.30 -2.05
CA SER A 32 8.06 6.56 -2.93
C SER A 32 8.79 5.50 -3.75
N LEU A 33 9.97 5.83 -4.29
CA LEU A 33 10.84 4.86 -4.97
C LEU A 33 11.29 3.74 -4.03
N LEU A 34 11.75 4.09 -2.82
CA LEU A 34 12.17 3.11 -1.82
C LEU A 34 11.06 2.10 -1.51
N PHE A 35 9.84 2.57 -1.25
CA PHE A 35 8.72 1.69 -0.91
C PHE A 35 8.25 0.85 -2.11
N ALA A 36 8.40 1.35 -3.34
CA ALA A 36 8.16 0.54 -4.54
C ALA A 36 9.18 -0.60 -4.66
N GLU A 37 10.46 -0.31 -4.41
CA GLU A 37 11.54 -1.29 -4.41
C GLU A 37 11.35 -2.33 -3.30
N LEU A 38 11.06 -1.93 -2.06
CA LEU A 38 10.79 -2.87 -0.97
C LEU A 38 9.54 -3.73 -1.24
N SER A 39 8.53 -3.18 -1.92
CA SER A 39 7.36 -3.94 -2.37
C SER A 39 7.71 -4.98 -3.44
N MET A 40 8.67 -4.69 -4.33
CA MET A 40 9.22 -5.65 -5.29
C MET A 40 10.10 -6.69 -4.58
N VAL A 41 10.96 -6.26 -3.65
CA VAL A 41 11.86 -7.12 -2.88
C VAL A 41 11.08 -8.20 -2.14
N ALA A 42 9.90 -7.88 -1.61
CA ALA A 42 9.04 -8.82 -0.88
C ALA A 42 8.55 -10.03 -1.69
N TYR A 43 8.72 -10.06 -3.02
CA TYR A 43 8.37 -11.22 -3.87
C TYR A 43 9.50 -12.25 -4.00
N ASN A 44 10.72 -11.90 -3.62
CA ASN A 44 11.88 -12.79 -3.76
C ASN A 44 12.01 -13.68 -2.52
N ASP A 45 12.80 -14.75 -2.63
CA ASP A 45 13.08 -15.62 -1.50
C ASP A 45 13.89 -14.89 -0.41
N PRO A 46 13.97 -15.45 0.82
CA PRO A 46 14.66 -14.80 1.94
C PRO A 46 16.11 -14.41 1.70
N GLU A 47 16.87 -15.17 0.91
CA GLU A 47 18.29 -14.88 0.66
C GLU A 47 18.41 -13.66 -0.26
N GLU A 48 17.75 -13.70 -1.42
CA GLU A 48 17.75 -12.57 -2.36
C GLU A 48 17.13 -11.32 -1.75
N ALA A 49 16.01 -11.46 -1.03
CA ALA A 49 15.34 -10.35 -0.38
C ALA A 49 16.23 -9.68 0.67
N SER A 50 16.99 -10.47 1.43
CA SER A 50 17.94 -9.94 2.43
C SER A 50 19.07 -9.17 1.77
N VAL A 51 19.64 -9.70 0.68
CA VAL A 51 20.71 -9.00 -0.07
C VAL A 51 20.18 -7.70 -0.66
N ALA A 52 19.02 -7.73 -1.32
CA ALA A 52 18.41 -6.55 -1.94
C ALA A 52 18.00 -5.48 -0.91
N ALA A 53 17.40 -5.90 0.22
CA ALA A 53 17.05 -4.98 1.31
C ALA A 53 18.30 -4.34 1.94
N SER A 54 19.36 -5.13 2.15
CA SER A 54 20.66 -4.61 2.64
C SER A 54 21.25 -3.60 1.67
N MET A 55 21.15 -3.85 0.36
CA MET A 55 21.52 -2.89 -0.68
C MET A 55 20.70 -1.59 -0.63
N ALA A 56 19.42 -1.65 -0.25
CA ALA A 56 18.56 -0.50 -0.07
C ALA A 56 18.82 0.26 1.25
N GLY A 57 19.58 -0.32 2.18
CA GLY A 57 19.91 0.29 3.49
C GLY A 57 19.23 -0.36 4.69
N PHE A 58 18.71 -1.59 4.55
CA PHE A 58 18.06 -2.36 5.60
C PHE A 58 18.83 -3.65 5.87
N PRO A 59 19.78 -3.67 6.82
CA PRO A 59 20.61 -4.84 7.11
C PRO A 59 19.84 -5.99 7.76
N GLU A 60 18.70 -5.72 8.39
CA GLU A 60 17.86 -6.73 9.04
C GLU A 60 16.61 -7.00 8.20
N SER A 61 16.41 -8.25 7.83
CA SER A 61 15.21 -8.72 7.14
C SER A 61 14.63 -9.97 7.84
N ASN A 62 13.32 -9.99 8.03
CA ASN A 62 12.60 -11.15 8.57
C ASN A 62 11.36 -11.41 7.74
N LEU A 63 11.24 -12.63 7.18
CA LEU A 63 10.01 -13.09 6.54
C LEU A 63 9.05 -13.63 7.60
N TYR A 64 7.80 -13.22 7.49
CA TYR A 64 6.65 -13.83 8.18
C TYR A 64 5.79 -14.49 7.12
N ASP A 65 5.51 -15.78 7.30
CA ASP A 65 4.78 -16.61 6.36
C ASP A 65 3.82 -17.52 7.13
N ASN A 66 2.55 -17.49 6.74
CA ASN A 66 1.54 -18.45 7.19
C ASN A 66 0.51 -18.69 6.09
N ASP A 67 0.35 -19.94 5.68
CA ASP A 67 -0.61 -20.40 4.66
C ASP A 67 -0.58 -19.61 3.34
N GLY A 68 0.61 -19.14 2.92
CA GLY A 68 0.80 -18.35 1.71
C GLY A 68 0.64 -16.84 1.90
N SER A 69 0.15 -16.38 3.06
CA SER A 69 0.17 -14.97 3.45
C SER A 69 1.57 -14.58 3.90
N GLN A 70 2.22 -13.68 3.16
CA GLN A 70 3.62 -13.33 3.41
C GLN A 70 3.84 -11.81 3.58
N ALA A 71 4.71 -11.46 4.54
CA ALA A 71 5.27 -10.11 4.63
C ALA A 71 6.70 -10.13 5.16
N TYR A 72 7.50 -9.19 4.69
CA TYR A 72 8.80 -8.91 5.25
C TYR A 72 8.74 -7.77 6.25
N ARG A 73 9.52 -7.90 7.32
CA ARG A 73 9.95 -6.76 8.14
C ARG A 73 11.39 -6.44 7.78
N PHE A 74 11.61 -5.23 7.27
CA PHE A 74 12.92 -4.66 7.02
C PHE A 74 13.25 -3.64 8.11
N ARG A 75 14.44 -3.71 8.73
CA ARG A 75 14.87 -2.76 9.76
C ARG A 75 16.28 -2.25 9.49
N ASN A 76 16.50 -1.00 9.88
CA ASN A 76 17.82 -0.42 10.06
C ASN A 76 17.87 0.26 11.44
N GLU A 77 18.88 1.10 11.71
CA GLU A 77 19.01 1.77 13.01
C GLU A 77 17.94 2.86 13.25
N HIS A 78 17.28 3.35 12.20
CA HIS A 78 16.32 4.45 12.24
C HIS A 78 14.87 4.02 12.08
N ASP A 79 14.58 3.05 11.21
CA ASP A 79 13.24 2.79 10.69
C ASP A 79 12.92 1.30 10.61
N CYS A 80 11.63 0.99 10.75
CA CYS A 80 11.04 -0.32 10.56
C CYS A 80 10.01 -0.27 9.41
N VAL A 81 10.11 -1.17 8.44
CA VAL A 81 9.20 -1.24 7.30
C VAL A 81 8.55 -2.62 7.24
N ILE A 82 7.23 -2.66 7.16
CA ILE A 82 6.47 -3.87 6.82
C ILE A 82 6.11 -3.83 5.33
N ALA A 83 6.66 -4.76 4.55
CA ALA A 83 6.39 -4.93 3.13
C ALA A 83 5.57 -6.22 2.92
N CYS A 84 4.29 -6.08 2.58
CA CYS A 84 3.43 -7.23 2.32
C CYS A 84 3.62 -7.73 0.88
N ARG A 85 3.85 -9.04 0.72
CA ARG A 85 3.93 -9.70 -0.58
C ARG A 85 2.52 -9.85 -1.16
N GLY A 86 2.36 -9.65 -2.47
CA GLY A 86 1.14 -10.00 -3.18
C GLY A 86 1.25 -11.38 -3.83
N THR A 87 0.22 -11.78 -4.58
CA THR A 87 0.27 -13.02 -5.36
C THR A 87 1.00 -12.85 -6.69
N GLU A 88 1.50 -13.96 -7.21
CA GLU A 88 2.19 -13.99 -8.48
C GLU A 88 1.23 -13.76 -9.67
N PRO A 89 1.72 -13.22 -10.81
CA PRO A 89 0.91 -12.96 -12.00
C PRO A 89 0.12 -14.17 -12.53
N ASN A 90 0.60 -15.39 -12.29
CA ASN A 90 -0.08 -16.62 -12.74
C ASN A 90 -1.33 -16.93 -11.89
N GLU A 91 -1.31 -16.55 -10.61
CA GLU A 91 -2.44 -16.70 -9.66
C GLU A 91 -3.38 -15.48 -9.68
N TRP A 92 -2.96 -14.40 -10.36
CA TRP A 92 -3.72 -13.16 -10.46
C TRP A 92 -5.06 -13.33 -11.20
N ASN A 93 -5.12 -14.16 -12.24
CA ASN A 93 -6.38 -14.41 -12.95
C ASN A 93 -7.43 -15.04 -12.03
N ASP A 94 -6.98 -15.92 -11.12
CA ASP A 94 -7.83 -16.56 -10.13
C ASP A 94 -8.30 -15.53 -9.09
N ILE A 95 -7.42 -14.63 -8.63
CA ILE A 95 -7.82 -13.54 -7.73
C ILE A 95 -8.75 -12.53 -8.40
N ARG A 96 -8.61 -12.23 -9.69
CA ARG A 96 -9.56 -11.36 -10.38
C ARG A 96 -10.93 -12.03 -10.51
N ALA A 97 -10.97 -13.34 -10.77
CA ALA A 97 -12.21 -14.10 -10.78
C ALA A 97 -12.83 -14.14 -9.37
N ASP A 98 -12.03 -14.40 -8.35
CA ASP A 98 -12.45 -14.48 -6.96
C ASP A 98 -12.79 -13.12 -6.36
N ALA A 99 -12.10 -12.02 -6.66
CA ALA A 99 -12.48 -10.69 -6.20
C ALA A 99 -13.81 -10.21 -6.80
N ASN A 100 -14.17 -10.73 -7.99
CA ASN A 100 -15.49 -10.53 -8.57
C ASN A 100 -16.55 -11.46 -7.95
N ALA A 101 -16.19 -12.69 -7.55
CA ALA A 101 -17.10 -13.68 -6.97
C ALA A 101 -17.25 -13.59 -5.43
N ALA A 102 -16.23 -13.09 -4.74
CA ALA A 102 -16.04 -13.02 -3.29
C ALA A 102 -16.21 -11.59 -2.76
N SER A 103 -16.99 -10.75 -3.45
CA SER A 103 -17.48 -9.45 -2.99
C SER A 103 -18.36 -9.52 -1.72
N VAL A 104 -18.34 -10.65 -1.01
CA VAL A 104 -18.93 -10.85 0.30
C VAL A 104 -18.04 -10.14 1.32
N LEU A 105 -18.42 -8.89 1.57
CA LEU A 105 -17.89 -8.03 2.62
C LEU A 105 -17.82 -8.77 3.98
N ALA A 106 -16.64 -8.88 4.57
CA ALA A 106 -16.46 -9.40 5.92
C ALA A 106 -16.53 -8.27 6.95
N GLU A 107 -17.13 -8.53 8.11
CA GLU A 107 -17.31 -7.54 9.17
C GLU A 107 -16.01 -7.29 9.95
N THR A 108 -15.62 -6.02 10.03
CA THR A 108 -14.70 -5.41 11.02
C THR A 108 -15.35 -4.10 11.50
N VAL A 109 -14.58 -3.15 12.08
CA VAL A 109 -15.07 -1.79 12.39
C VAL A 109 -15.55 -1.04 11.14
N GLY A 110 -15.24 -1.55 9.94
CA GLY A 110 -15.98 -1.34 8.69
C GLY A 110 -16.11 -2.65 7.93
N LYS A 111 -16.53 -2.64 6.67
CA LYS A 111 -16.50 -3.88 5.87
C LYS A 111 -15.26 -3.90 4.99
N VAL A 112 -14.42 -4.92 5.16
CA VAL A 112 -13.19 -5.16 4.37
C VAL A 112 -13.42 -6.37 3.46
N HIS A 113 -12.74 -6.43 2.32
CA HIS A 113 -12.78 -7.62 1.47
C HIS A 113 -12.36 -8.87 2.26
N ARG A 114 -13.19 -9.92 2.24
CA ARG A 114 -13.01 -11.11 3.10
C ARG A 114 -11.71 -11.84 2.82
N GLY A 115 -11.31 -11.94 1.54
CA GLY A 115 -10.05 -12.57 1.16
C GLY A 115 -8.87 -11.85 1.82
N PHE A 116 -8.75 -10.53 1.61
CA PHE A 116 -7.65 -9.74 2.16
C PHE A 116 -7.66 -9.76 3.70
N LYS A 117 -8.84 -9.75 4.31
CA LYS A 117 -8.95 -9.87 5.77
C LYS A 117 -8.40 -11.21 6.27
N ARG A 118 -8.72 -12.32 5.59
CA ARG A 118 -8.26 -13.66 5.96
C ARG A 118 -6.74 -13.74 5.91
N GLU A 119 -6.12 -13.33 4.80
CA GLU A 119 -4.65 -13.32 4.68
C GLU A 119 -3.98 -12.56 5.84
N VAL A 120 -4.58 -11.42 6.23
CA VAL A 120 -4.06 -10.63 7.35
C VAL A 120 -4.44 -11.23 8.70
N ASP A 121 -5.56 -11.93 8.85
CA ASP A 121 -5.87 -12.67 10.09
C ASP A 121 -4.82 -13.73 10.38
N ASP A 122 -4.34 -14.42 9.34
CA ASP A 122 -3.36 -15.49 9.44
C ASP A 122 -1.95 -14.95 9.73
N LEU A 123 -1.63 -13.78 9.19
CA LEU A 123 -0.32 -13.14 9.33
C LEU A 123 -0.18 -12.24 10.58
N TRP A 124 -1.26 -11.56 10.98
CA TRP A 124 -1.24 -10.50 12.00
C TRP A 124 -0.68 -10.92 13.36
N PRO A 125 -1.00 -12.10 13.93
CA PRO A 125 -0.47 -12.47 15.25
C PRO A 125 1.06 -12.47 15.32
N MET A 126 1.74 -12.87 14.25
CA MET A 126 3.20 -12.86 14.19
C MET A 126 3.75 -11.44 14.04
N LEU A 127 3.10 -10.62 13.20
CA LEU A 127 3.48 -9.20 13.02
C LEU A 127 3.26 -8.41 14.31
N GLU A 128 2.13 -8.58 14.98
CA GLU A 128 1.79 -7.92 16.24
C GLU A 128 2.81 -8.27 17.33
N ALA A 129 3.15 -9.56 17.47
CA ALA A 129 4.18 -10.00 18.40
C ALA A 129 5.57 -9.39 18.09
N ALA A 130 5.90 -9.22 16.81
CA ALA A 130 7.16 -8.61 16.37
C ALA A 130 7.19 -7.08 16.50
N LEU A 131 6.02 -6.43 16.47
CA LEU A 131 5.87 -4.98 16.50
C LEU A 131 5.60 -4.44 17.91
N ILE A 132 5.18 -5.26 18.87
CA ILE A 132 4.88 -4.81 20.24
C ILE A 132 6.09 -4.16 20.93
N SER A 133 7.30 -4.58 20.57
CA SER A 133 8.56 -4.01 21.08
C SER A 133 9.20 -3.02 20.11
N ASN A 134 8.54 -2.66 19.00
CA ASN A 134 9.08 -1.71 18.03
C ASN A 134 8.88 -0.27 18.53
N ASP A 135 9.98 0.45 18.68
CA ASP A 135 10.05 1.86 19.10
C ASP A 135 10.49 2.80 17.96
N GLN A 136 10.87 2.25 16.81
CA GLN A 136 11.25 3.01 15.61
C GLN A 136 10.01 3.47 14.82
N PRO A 137 10.12 4.60 14.08
CA PRO A 137 9.20 4.95 13.01
C PRO A 137 8.82 3.74 12.14
N LEU A 138 7.51 3.53 11.98
CA LEU A 138 6.95 2.34 11.37
C LEU A 138 6.25 2.70 10.06
N TRP A 139 6.66 2.03 8.99
CA TRP A 139 6.17 2.27 7.64
C TRP A 139 5.55 1.01 7.06
N PHE A 140 4.55 1.18 6.19
CA PHE A 140 3.91 0.05 5.51
C PHE A 140 3.98 0.23 4.01
N CYS A 141 4.26 -0.85 3.29
CA CYS A 141 4.19 -0.84 1.85
C CYS A 141 3.72 -2.18 1.27
N GLY A 142 3.25 -2.14 0.02
CA GLY A 142 2.91 -3.36 -0.70
C GLY A 142 2.42 -3.09 -2.13
N HIS A 143 2.60 -4.10 -2.97
CA HIS A 143 2.18 -4.10 -4.37
C HIS A 143 1.01 -5.08 -4.59
N SER A 144 0.05 -4.72 -5.45
CA SER A 144 -1.09 -5.57 -5.79
C SER A 144 -1.89 -6.03 -4.56
N LEU A 145 -2.14 -7.34 -4.39
CA LEU A 145 -2.70 -7.92 -3.17
C LEU A 145 -1.94 -7.50 -1.90
N GLY A 146 -0.60 -7.42 -1.98
CA GLY A 146 0.23 -6.96 -0.88
C GLY A 146 -0.10 -5.52 -0.47
N GLY A 147 -0.49 -4.66 -1.40
CA GLY A 147 -0.99 -3.31 -1.07
C GLY A 147 -2.29 -3.33 -0.28
N ALA A 148 -3.18 -4.29 -0.56
CA ALA A 148 -4.41 -4.48 0.21
C ALA A 148 -4.11 -5.00 1.62
N MET A 149 -3.21 -5.98 1.75
CA MET A 149 -2.75 -6.51 3.03
C MET A 149 -2.08 -5.42 3.87
N ALA A 150 -1.15 -4.66 3.29
CA ALA A 150 -0.45 -3.56 3.95
C ALA A 150 -1.43 -2.51 4.50
N THR A 151 -2.51 -2.21 3.76
CA THR A 151 -3.56 -1.31 4.22
C THR A 151 -4.27 -1.83 5.47
N ILE A 152 -4.57 -3.13 5.52
CA ILE A 152 -5.23 -3.75 6.67
C ILE A 152 -4.26 -3.86 7.85
N CYS A 153 -3.01 -4.24 7.61
CA CYS A 153 -1.95 -4.30 8.63
C CYS A 153 -1.72 -2.93 9.28
N ALA A 154 -1.53 -1.88 8.48
CA ALA A 154 -1.38 -0.52 8.97
C ALA A 154 -2.62 -0.08 9.78
N GLY A 155 -3.82 -0.41 9.29
CA GLY A 155 -5.05 -0.10 10.01
C GLY A 155 -5.21 -0.85 11.34
N ARG A 156 -4.79 -2.11 11.43
CA ARG A 156 -4.76 -2.85 12.70
C ARG A 156 -3.73 -2.28 13.64
N CYS A 157 -2.54 -1.94 13.14
CA CYS A 157 -1.48 -1.31 13.92
C CYS A 157 -1.98 0.00 14.55
N TYR A 158 -2.60 0.86 13.73
CA TYR A 158 -3.20 2.13 14.15
C TYR A 158 -4.26 1.97 15.25
N LEU A 159 -4.99 0.86 15.26
CA LEU A 159 -6.05 0.57 16.24
C LEU A 159 -5.58 -0.29 17.42
N SER A 160 -4.34 -0.76 17.41
CA SER A 160 -3.77 -1.65 18.43
C SER A 160 -3.13 -0.87 19.57
N HIS A 161 -2.58 -1.58 20.55
CA HIS A 161 -1.77 -1.01 21.62
C HIS A 161 -0.27 -0.98 21.29
N ILE A 162 0.11 -1.21 20.02
CA ILE A 162 1.49 -1.07 19.56
C ILE A 162 1.91 0.40 19.70
N ALA A 163 3.06 0.65 20.33
CA ALA A 163 3.52 2.01 20.63
C ALA A 163 3.92 2.79 19.36
N SER A 164 4.50 2.09 18.38
CA SER A 164 4.86 2.66 17.08
C SER A 164 3.63 2.76 16.19
N MET A 165 3.16 3.99 15.99
CA MET A 165 2.09 4.28 15.05
C MET A 165 2.61 4.20 13.60
N PRO A 166 1.78 3.78 12.63
CA PRO A 166 2.13 3.89 11.22
C PRO A 166 2.37 5.36 10.85
N GLU A 167 3.58 5.69 10.39
CA GLU A 167 3.94 7.01 9.88
C GLU A 167 3.20 7.26 8.56
N GLN A 168 3.45 6.41 7.57
CA GLN A 168 2.82 6.46 6.26
C GLN A 168 2.66 5.07 5.66
N LEU A 169 1.70 4.95 4.74
CA LEU A 169 1.43 3.76 3.95
C LEU A 169 1.64 4.08 2.46
N TYR A 170 2.38 3.21 1.76
CA TYR A 170 2.63 3.34 0.32
C TYR A 170 2.15 2.08 -0.40
N THR A 171 1.20 2.23 -1.33
CA THR A 171 0.70 1.08 -2.09
C THR A 171 0.80 1.28 -3.59
N PHE A 172 1.13 0.21 -4.31
CA PHE A 172 1.35 0.23 -5.75
C PHE A 172 0.38 -0.74 -6.42
N GLY A 173 -0.47 -0.23 -7.32
CA GLY A 173 -1.45 -1.10 -7.99
C GLY A 173 -2.46 -1.77 -7.04
N SER A 174 -2.70 -1.19 -5.87
CA SER A 174 -3.55 -1.80 -4.84
C SER A 174 -5.04 -1.79 -5.22
N PRO A 175 -5.77 -2.90 -4.99
CA PRO A 175 -7.22 -2.94 -5.15
C PRO A 175 -7.94 -2.16 -4.05
N ARG A 176 -9.26 -1.97 -4.18
CA ARG A 176 -10.07 -1.37 -3.11
C ARG A 176 -10.19 -2.35 -1.95
N VAL A 177 -9.81 -1.89 -0.75
CA VAL A 177 -9.71 -2.74 0.44
C VAL A 177 -11.03 -2.86 1.19
N GLY A 178 -11.72 -1.73 1.39
CA GLY A 178 -12.89 -1.67 2.26
C GLY A 178 -13.98 -0.74 1.78
N ASN A 179 -15.08 -0.75 2.51
CA ASN A 179 -16.19 0.17 2.30
C ASN A 179 -15.90 1.55 2.87
N LYS A 180 -16.81 2.49 2.63
CA LYS A 180 -16.72 3.87 3.17
C LYS A 180 -16.47 3.90 4.68
N ARG A 181 -17.09 3.00 5.46
CA ARG A 181 -16.93 2.95 6.93
C ARG A 181 -15.49 2.61 7.33
N TYR A 182 -14.90 1.59 6.71
CA TYR A 182 -13.51 1.21 6.98
C TYR A 182 -12.53 2.35 6.65
N VAL A 183 -12.68 2.93 5.45
CA VAL A 183 -11.85 4.05 4.98
C VAL A 183 -11.92 5.27 5.91
N ASN A 184 -13.08 5.55 6.49
CA ASN A 184 -13.25 6.71 7.36
C ASN A 184 -12.76 6.49 8.80
N TYR A 185 -12.77 5.24 9.27
CA TYR A 185 -12.40 4.93 10.66
C TYR A 185 -10.89 4.84 10.85
N VAL A 186 -10.17 4.46 9.80
CA VAL A 186 -8.72 4.29 9.80
C VAL A 186 -8.11 5.42 8.98
N SER A 187 -7.76 6.52 9.65
CA SER A 187 -7.13 7.69 9.04
C SER A 187 -5.62 7.49 8.97
N LEU A 188 -5.16 6.81 7.91
CA LEU A 188 -3.74 6.65 7.61
C LEU A 188 -3.31 7.69 6.59
N ASP A 189 -2.12 8.28 6.77
CA ASP A 189 -1.46 9.01 5.68
C ASP A 189 -1.00 7.98 4.63
N HIS A 190 -1.79 7.84 3.57
CA HIS A 190 -1.66 6.77 2.59
C HIS A 190 -1.48 7.35 1.19
N TYR A 191 -0.36 7.03 0.54
CA TYR A 191 -0.10 7.35 -0.86
C TYR A 191 -0.32 6.11 -1.74
N ARG A 192 -1.34 6.19 -2.60
CA ARG A 192 -1.73 5.10 -3.49
C ARG A 192 -1.33 5.40 -4.92
N TYR A 193 -0.39 4.64 -5.43
CA TYR A 193 0.11 4.74 -6.80
C TYR A 193 -0.78 3.97 -7.78
N VAL A 194 -1.15 4.65 -8.86
CA VAL A 194 -1.98 4.10 -9.95
C VAL A 194 -1.27 4.32 -11.27
N ASN A 195 -0.96 3.24 -11.98
CA ASN A 195 -0.39 3.31 -13.32
C ASN A 195 -1.48 3.20 -14.38
N ASN A 196 -1.72 4.28 -15.12
CA ASN A 196 -2.51 4.34 -16.35
C ASN A 196 -3.73 3.40 -16.40
N ASN A 197 -3.61 2.27 -17.12
CA ASN A 197 -4.65 1.29 -17.38
C ASN A 197 -4.50 0.02 -16.54
N ASP A 198 -3.83 0.10 -15.39
CA ASP A 198 -3.87 -0.92 -14.35
C ASP A 198 -5.34 -1.14 -13.93
N ILE A 199 -5.81 -2.38 -14.09
CA ILE A 199 -7.18 -2.79 -13.77
C ILE A 199 -7.36 -3.12 -12.30
N VAL A 200 -6.28 -3.45 -11.60
CA VAL A 200 -6.32 -3.91 -10.20
C VAL A 200 -6.80 -2.81 -9.28
N THR A 201 -6.33 -1.59 -9.51
CA THR A 201 -6.82 -0.38 -8.82
C THR A 201 -8.31 -0.07 -9.03
N ARG A 202 -8.99 -0.83 -9.90
CA ARG A 202 -10.41 -0.66 -10.22
C ARG A 202 -11.28 -1.79 -9.69
N VAL A 203 -10.71 -2.80 -9.05
CA VAL A 203 -11.45 -3.88 -8.39
C VAL A 203 -11.29 -3.83 -6.87
N PRO A 204 -12.27 -4.29 -6.08
CA PRO A 204 -13.66 -4.50 -6.50
C PRO A 204 -14.32 -3.19 -6.97
N PRO A 205 -15.27 -3.25 -7.91
CA PRO A 205 -15.99 -2.08 -8.40
C PRO A 205 -16.64 -1.21 -7.31
N ALA A 206 -16.57 0.11 -7.48
CA ALA A 206 -17.10 1.07 -6.49
C ALA A 206 -18.62 1.02 -6.29
N TRP A 207 -19.37 0.53 -7.29
CA TRP A 207 -20.82 0.34 -7.19
C TRP A 207 -21.22 -0.78 -6.21
N MET A 208 -20.28 -1.67 -5.85
CA MET A 208 -20.45 -2.65 -4.77
C MET A 208 -20.14 -2.08 -3.37
N GLY A 209 -19.99 -0.75 -3.24
CA GLY A 209 -19.77 -0.08 -1.96
C GLY A 209 -18.31 0.05 -1.51
N TYR A 210 -17.37 -0.52 -2.28
CA TYR A 210 -15.94 -0.38 -2.03
C TYR A 210 -15.43 1.04 -2.34
N ARG A 211 -14.45 1.50 -1.56
CA ARG A 211 -13.82 2.81 -1.69
C ARG A 211 -12.31 2.66 -1.56
N HIS A 212 -11.58 3.57 -2.20
CA HIS A 212 -10.16 3.77 -1.93
C HIS A 212 -10.00 4.69 -0.72
N ASN A 213 -8.94 4.49 0.04
CA ASN A 213 -8.42 5.44 1.02
C ASN A 213 -7.11 6.06 0.48
N GLY A 214 -6.66 7.13 1.12
CA GLY A 214 -5.41 7.79 0.79
C GLY A 214 -5.47 8.72 -0.44
N HIS A 215 -4.33 9.35 -0.68
CA HIS A 215 -4.05 10.27 -1.78
C HIS A 215 -3.66 9.49 -3.03
N GLU A 216 -4.32 9.74 -4.16
CA GLU A 216 -3.99 9.07 -5.42
C GLU A 216 -2.82 9.75 -6.11
N VAL A 217 -1.70 9.05 -6.28
CA VAL A 217 -0.58 9.46 -7.12
C VAL A 217 -0.69 8.73 -8.46
N TYR A 218 -0.95 9.48 -9.53
CA TYR A 218 -1.25 8.88 -10.83
C TYR A 218 -0.05 8.98 -11.78
N ILE A 219 0.34 7.84 -12.34
CA ILE A 219 1.33 7.71 -13.42
C ILE A 219 0.56 7.67 -14.74
N ASN A 220 0.84 8.61 -15.63
CA ASN A 220 0.17 8.67 -16.93
C ASN A 220 0.76 7.67 -17.94
N ARG A 221 0.15 7.55 -19.13
CA ARG A 221 0.62 6.62 -20.18
C ARG A 221 2.07 6.81 -20.65
N HIS A 222 2.70 7.93 -20.32
CA HIS A 222 4.08 8.25 -20.67
C HIS A 222 5.06 7.98 -19.53
N GLY A 223 4.58 7.47 -18.38
CA GLY A 223 5.40 7.23 -17.19
C GLY A 223 5.62 8.47 -16.32
N GLU A 224 4.89 9.57 -16.58
CA GLU A 224 5.04 10.81 -15.82
C GLU A 224 4.09 10.83 -14.62
N ILE A 225 4.59 11.27 -13.46
CA ILE A 225 3.82 11.42 -12.21
C ILE A 225 3.30 12.86 -12.12
N GLY A 226 2.00 13.03 -11.88
CA GLY A 226 1.45 14.36 -11.61
C GLY A 226 -0.06 14.41 -11.44
N GLU A 227 -0.56 15.56 -10.98
CA GLU A 227 -1.98 15.76 -10.76
C GLU A 227 -2.73 15.90 -12.10
N LEU A 228 -3.46 14.84 -12.47
CA LEU A 228 -4.40 14.90 -13.59
C LEU A 228 -5.84 15.01 -13.06
N GLY A 229 -6.53 16.10 -13.41
CA GLY A 229 -7.96 16.22 -13.15
C GLY A 229 -8.77 15.08 -13.79
N MET A 230 -9.92 14.71 -13.20
CA MET A 230 -10.72 13.53 -13.57
C MET A 230 -11.00 13.38 -15.08
N VAL A 231 -11.28 14.49 -15.78
CA VAL A 231 -11.56 14.49 -17.23
C VAL A 231 -10.30 14.14 -18.03
N LYS A 232 -9.15 14.70 -17.66
CA LYS A 232 -7.86 14.41 -18.28
C LYS A 232 -7.44 12.96 -18.02
N LYS A 233 -7.65 12.42 -16.81
CA LYS A 233 -7.45 11.00 -16.48
C LYS A 233 -8.29 10.07 -17.36
N ARG A 234 -9.60 10.36 -17.52
CA ARG A 234 -10.49 9.53 -18.36
C ARG A 234 -10.02 9.49 -19.82
N HIS A 235 -9.59 10.63 -20.34
CA HIS A 235 -9.10 10.75 -21.70
C HIS A 235 -7.71 10.12 -21.89
N ASP A 236 -6.81 10.26 -20.92
CA ASP A 236 -5.50 9.61 -20.90
C ASP A 236 -5.63 8.09 -21.00
N ARG A 237 -6.49 7.51 -20.14
CA ARG A 237 -6.82 6.07 -20.15
C ARG A 237 -7.38 5.59 -21.49
N TRP A 238 -8.32 6.33 -22.08
CA TRP A 238 -8.91 5.99 -23.38
C TRP A 238 -7.85 6.02 -24.49
N ARG A 239 -6.96 7.01 -24.50
CA ARG A 239 -5.84 7.05 -25.45
C ARG A 239 -4.86 5.91 -25.25
N GLY A 240 -4.51 5.60 -24.01
CA GLY A 240 -3.69 4.42 -23.67
C GLY A 240 -4.32 3.13 -24.18
N PHE A 241 -5.64 2.98 -24.00
CA PHE A 241 -6.39 1.82 -24.49
C PHE A 241 -6.45 1.73 -26.02
N VAL A 242 -6.60 2.86 -26.74
CA VAL A 242 -6.57 2.85 -28.21
C VAL A 242 -5.18 2.50 -28.73
N GLN A 243 -4.13 3.04 -28.10
CA GLN A 243 -2.74 2.76 -28.46
C GLN A 243 -2.36 1.29 -28.21
N SER A 244 -2.88 0.68 -27.15
CA SER A 244 -2.67 -0.74 -26.83
C SER A 244 -3.31 -1.66 -27.87
N LEU A 245 -4.54 -1.36 -28.30
CA LEU A 245 -5.24 -2.09 -29.36
C LEU A 245 -4.48 -2.05 -30.70
N THR A 246 -3.83 -0.92 -31.03
CA THR A 246 -3.00 -0.82 -32.23
C THR A 246 -1.67 -1.59 -32.13
N ARG A 247 -1.21 -1.94 -30.92
CA ARG A 247 0.06 -2.64 -30.67
C ARG A 247 -0.09 -4.16 -30.42
N TRP A 248 -1.29 -4.73 -30.50
CA TRP A 248 -1.57 -6.16 -30.25
C TRP A 248 -1.00 -6.70 -28.90
N LYS A 249 -0.77 -5.82 -27.91
CA LYS A 249 -0.42 -6.18 -26.53
C LYS A 249 -1.62 -5.87 -25.63
N ILE A 250 -2.01 -6.84 -24.81
CA ILE A 250 -3.09 -6.68 -23.83
C ILE A 250 -2.48 -5.95 -22.61
N ASP A 251 -2.38 -4.62 -22.68
CA ASP A 251 -1.60 -3.75 -21.77
C ASP A 251 -2.04 -3.73 -20.29
N HIS A 252 -3.23 -4.24 -19.94
CA HIS A 252 -3.77 -4.14 -18.58
C HIS A 252 -2.96 -4.86 -17.49
N LEU A 253 -2.22 -5.91 -17.85
CA LEU A 253 -1.38 -6.66 -16.92
C LEU A 253 0.05 -6.13 -16.89
N SER A 254 0.52 -5.55 -18.00
CA SER A 254 1.84 -4.89 -18.06
C SER A 254 1.85 -3.62 -17.22
N ASP A 255 0.83 -2.78 -17.32
CA ASP A 255 0.71 -1.56 -16.49
C ASP A 255 0.64 -1.88 -14.99
N HIS A 256 0.27 -3.11 -14.63
CA HIS A 256 0.23 -3.57 -13.24
C HIS A 256 1.58 -4.08 -12.73
N ALA A 257 2.58 -4.35 -13.58
CA ALA A 257 3.86 -4.87 -13.12
C ALA A 257 4.61 -3.81 -12.29
N ILE A 258 5.10 -4.19 -11.10
CA ILE A 258 5.81 -3.29 -10.17
C ILE A 258 6.99 -2.56 -10.82
N HIS A 259 7.65 -3.18 -11.80
CA HIS A 259 8.75 -2.56 -12.54
C HIS A 259 8.34 -1.30 -13.32
N GLU A 260 7.11 -1.21 -13.82
CA GLU A 260 6.62 0.00 -14.50
C GLU A 260 6.42 1.16 -13.52
N TYR A 261 6.00 0.86 -12.29
CA TYR A 261 5.93 1.86 -11.21
C TYR A 261 7.32 2.33 -10.80
N ILE A 262 8.26 1.40 -10.62
CA ILE A 262 9.66 1.71 -10.28
C ILE A 262 10.29 2.56 -11.39
N ALA A 263 10.07 2.22 -12.67
CA ALA A 263 10.61 2.98 -13.79
C ALA A 263 10.14 4.45 -13.79
N ALA A 264 8.83 4.68 -13.58
CA ALA A 264 8.27 6.02 -13.46
C ALA A 264 8.86 6.79 -12.25
N LEU A 265 9.02 6.12 -11.12
CA LEU A 265 9.59 6.72 -9.90
C LEU A 265 11.07 7.03 -10.02
N VAL A 266 11.86 6.17 -10.69
CA VAL A 266 13.27 6.44 -10.98
C VAL A 266 13.40 7.69 -11.84
N ALA A 267 12.60 7.81 -12.91
CA ALA A 267 12.60 8.99 -13.76
C ALA A 267 12.24 10.27 -12.98
N ALA A 268 11.20 10.21 -12.12
CA ALA A 268 10.80 11.33 -11.28
C ALA A 268 11.87 11.73 -10.26
N VAL A 269 12.55 10.77 -9.62
CA VAL A 269 13.66 11.04 -8.69
C VAL A 269 14.87 11.63 -9.43
N GLU A 270 15.15 11.20 -10.65
CA GLU A 270 16.23 11.77 -11.47
C GLU A 270 15.92 13.21 -11.89
N GLU A 271 14.69 13.50 -12.28
CA GLU A 271 14.21 14.85 -12.59
C GLU A 271 14.29 15.76 -11.35
N GLU A 272 13.80 15.30 -10.19
CA GLU A 272 13.88 16.03 -8.92
C GLU A 272 15.34 16.33 -8.54
N ARG A 273 16.26 15.36 -8.71
CA ARG A 273 17.69 15.57 -8.49
C ARG A 273 18.30 16.57 -9.46
N ALA A 274 17.83 16.62 -10.71
CA ALA A 274 18.28 17.60 -11.69
C ALA A 274 17.77 19.01 -11.33
N ALA A 275 16.49 19.14 -10.98
CA ALA A 275 15.87 20.39 -10.52
C ALA A 275 16.52 20.93 -9.24
N SER A 276 16.84 20.05 -8.28
CA SER A 276 17.53 20.42 -7.04
C SER A 276 18.91 21.04 -7.31
N LYS A 277 19.65 20.58 -8.34
CA LYS A 277 20.93 21.19 -8.74
C LYS A 277 20.77 22.59 -9.31
N LEU A 278 19.58 22.92 -9.80
CA LEU A 278 19.21 24.25 -10.28
C LEU A 278 18.64 25.15 -9.17
N GLY A 279 18.53 24.64 -7.93
CA GLY A 279 18.03 25.38 -6.76
C GLY A 279 16.52 25.31 -6.57
N GLU A 280 15.82 24.46 -7.32
CA GLU A 280 14.39 24.24 -7.14
C GLU A 280 14.11 23.38 -5.89
N SER A 281 12.97 23.61 -5.25
CA SER A 281 12.56 22.81 -4.10
C SER A 281 12.09 21.41 -4.53
N PRO A 282 12.28 20.37 -3.69
CA PRO A 282 11.76 19.04 -3.97
C PRO A 282 10.24 19.01 -4.12
N VAL A 283 9.75 18.08 -4.94
CA VAL A 283 8.31 17.87 -5.15
C VAL A 283 7.67 17.47 -3.83
N GLN A 284 6.60 18.17 -3.44
CA GLN A 284 5.79 17.83 -2.28
C GLN A 284 4.69 16.85 -2.67
N ALA A 285 4.18 16.12 -1.68
CA ALA A 285 3.09 15.17 -1.92
C ALA A 285 1.84 15.87 -2.51
N ASP A 286 1.50 17.06 -1.99
CA ASP A 286 0.35 17.85 -2.43
C ASP A 286 0.45 18.35 -3.89
N ASP A 287 1.66 18.36 -4.47
CA ASP A 287 1.87 18.79 -5.87
C ASP A 287 1.43 17.70 -6.87
N VAL A 288 1.38 16.44 -6.44
CA VAL A 288 1.23 15.28 -7.34
C VAL A 288 0.15 14.29 -6.90
N ALA A 289 -0.19 14.29 -5.62
CA ALA A 289 -1.18 13.40 -5.04
C ALA A 289 -2.54 14.12 -5.00
N GLY A 290 -3.57 13.48 -5.56
CA GLY A 290 -4.92 14.02 -5.48
C GLY A 290 -5.43 14.06 -4.03
N GLU A 291 -6.40 14.94 -3.76
CA GLU A 291 -7.03 15.04 -2.44
C GLU A 291 -7.52 13.67 -1.94
N ALA A 292 -7.24 13.37 -0.67
CA ALA A 292 -7.84 12.22 -0.01
C ALA A 292 -9.38 12.38 0.00
N PRO A 293 -10.14 11.27 -0.06
CA PRO A 293 -11.59 11.34 0.01
C PRO A 293 -12.04 12.07 1.28
N ALA A 294 -12.88 13.10 1.14
CA ALA A 294 -13.35 13.88 2.29
C ALA A 294 -14.00 12.98 3.36
N PRO A 295 -13.68 13.18 4.65
CA PRO A 295 -14.36 12.48 5.73
C PRO A 295 -15.85 12.86 5.74
N PRO A 296 -16.75 11.97 6.18
CA PRO A 296 -18.18 12.25 6.22
C PRO A 296 -18.48 13.38 7.21
N THR A 297 -19.49 14.19 6.89
CA THR A 297 -19.98 15.33 7.69
C THR A 297 -20.72 14.93 8.98
N SER A 298 -20.64 13.68 9.41
CA SER A 298 -21.36 13.17 10.57
C SER A 298 -20.51 12.12 11.29
N PRO A 299 -20.44 12.16 12.64
CA PRO A 299 -19.71 11.17 13.42
C PRO A 299 -20.31 9.77 13.21
N PRO A 300 -19.52 8.70 13.44
CA PRO A 300 -20.04 7.34 13.42
C PRO A 300 -21.16 7.18 14.46
N ASP A 301 -22.17 6.35 14.14
CA ASP A 301 -23.28 6.05 15.05
C ASP A 301 -22.75 5.39 16.33
N GLU A 302 -23.38 5.57 17.48
CA GLU A 302 -22.87 5.06 18.76
C GLU A 302 -22.91 3.52 18.83
N SER A 303 -23.79 2.91 18.04
CA SER A 303 -23.83 1.46 17.79
C SER A 303 -22.61 0.94 17.00
N ASP A 304 -21.77 1.84 16.46
CA ASP A 304 -20.65 1.51 15.59
C ASP A 304 -19.30 1.36 16.30
N ARG A 305 -19.25 1.54 17.63
CA ARG A 305 -18.03 1.27 18.42
C ARG A 305 -17.79 -0.24 18.55
N PRO A 306 -16.52 -0.70 18.48
CA PRO A 306 -16.20 -2.10 18.78
C PRO A 306 -16.71 -2.49 20.17
N VAL A 307 -17.12 -3.75 20.32
CA VAL A 307 -17.86 -4.27 21.51
C VAL A 307 -17.16 -3.98 22.85
N GLY A 308 -15.85 -3.71 22.86
CA GLY A 308 -15.08 -3.32 24.06
C GLY A 308 -15.08 -1.84 24.42
N GLN A 309 -15.70 -0.94 23.64
CA GLN A 309 -15.76 0.51 23.89
C GLN A 309 -17.18 1.07 24.01
N GLN A 310 -18.20 0.20 24.04
CA GLN A 310 -19.55 0.62 24.41
C GLN A 310 -19.56 0.85 25.93
N SER A 311 -19.81 2.09 26.36
CA SER A 311 -19.92 2.43 27.78
C SER A 311 -21.04 1.59 28.38
N GLY A 312 -20.68 0.62 29.23
CA GLY A 312 -21.63 -0.13 30.03
C GLY A 312 -22.45 0.84 30.86
N GLY A 313 -23.70 1.08 30.43
CA GLY A 313 -24.69 1.77 31.24
C GLY A 313 -24.91 0.94 32.49
N GLN A 314 -24.25 1.32 33.59
CA GLN A 314 -24.65 0.87 34.92
C GLN A 314 -26.06 1.39 35.16
N THR A 315 -27.06 0.52 34.95
CA THR A 315 -28.37 0.69 35.55
C THR A 315 -28.21 0.50 37.06
N THR A 316 -27.97 1.59 37.78
CA THR A 316 -28.19 1.64 39.22
C THR A 316 -29.69 1.58 39.46
N GLY A 317 -30.22 0.37 39.63
CA GLY A 317 -31.57 0.16 40.13
C GLY A 317 -31.65 0.64 41.57
N ALA A 318 -32.25 1.81 41.77
CA ALA A 318 -32.69 2.26 43.07
C ALA A 318 -33.91 1.40 43.49
N SER A 319 -33.71 0.45 44.40
CA SER A 319 -34.81 -0.20 45.11
C SER A 319 -35.29 0.73 46.23
N ALA A 320 -36.46 1.34 46.03
CA ALA A 320 -37.20 2.01 47.08
C ALA A 320 -38.02 0.98 47.90
N GLY A 321 -37.77 0.95 49.20
CA GLY A 321 -38.72 0.79 50.30
C GLY A 321 -39.63 -0.46 50.39
N ALA A 322 -39.39 -1.28 51.41
CA ALA A 322 -40.29 -1.49 52.56
C ALA A 322 -39.53 -2.14 53.71
#